data_AF-A0A2A6P0F8-F1
#
_entry.id   AF-A0A2A6P0F8-F1
#
_cell.length_a   1.000
_cell.length_b   1.000
_cell.length_c   1.000
_cell.angle_alpha   90.00
_cell.angle_beta   90.00
_cell.angle_gamma   90.00
#
_symmetry.space_group_name_H-M   'P 1'
#
loop_
_entity.id
_entity.type
_entity.pdbx_description
1 polymer ?
#
loop_
_entity_poly.entity_id
_entity_poly.type
_entity_poly.pdbx_seq_one_letter_code
_entity_poly.pdbx_strand_id
1 'polypeptide(L)'
;MSGPFIPSRAGQPLDLLEQGAAGNGWDGVEELFKPFLQTSELQPKDNLARFMAALRHTPEGREMFEWMMDISIRQPLRVTGTSIEQTALQAAARQGINGFAEAILNAIAHGEKLLMQAKPQNGAGE
;
A
#
# COMPACT_ATOMS: atom_id res chain seq x y z
N MET A 1 -24.99 20.04 -13.22
CA MET A 1 -24.38 20.73 -12.05
C MET A 1 -23.83 19.67 -11.10
N SER A 2 -22.67 19.10 -11.40
CA SER A 2 -21.97 18.19 -10.48
C SER A 2 -21.04 19.03 -9.62
N GLY A 3 -21.35 19.14 -8.32
CA GLY A 3 -20.49 19.82 -7.35
C GLY A 3 -19.08 19.20 -7.28
N PRO A 4 -18.12 19.90 -6.65
CA PRO A 4 -16.73 19.48 -6.63
C PRO A 4 -16.58 18.09 -5.99
N PHE A 5 -15.98 17.16 -6.74
CA PHE A 5 -15.56 15.86 -6.23
C PHE A 5 -14.51 16.08 -5.14
N ILE A 6 -14.88 15.85 -3.88
CA ILE A 6 -13.93 15.85 -2.77
C ILE A 6 -13.31 14.44 -2.74
N PRO A 7 -12.04 14.25 -3.12
CA PRO A 7 -11.41 12.95 -3.09
C PRO A 7 -11.32 12.47 -1.65
N SER A 8 -12.09 11.43 -1.35
CA SER A 8 -12.12 10.76 -0.05
C SER A 8 -10.87 9.92 0.27
N ARG A 9 -9.80 10.06 -0.53
CA ARG A 9 -8.51 9.36 -0.42
C ARG A 9 -7.40 10.42 -0.56
N ALA A 10 -6.40 10.34 0.31
CA ALA A 10 -5.28 11.28 0.34
C ALA A 10 -4.16 10.98 -0.68
N GLY A 11 -4.45 10.25 -1.77
CA GLY A 11 -3.45 9.80 -2.74
C GLY A 11 -3.89 9.97 -4.19
N GLN A 12 -2.92 9.95 -5.10
CA GLN A 12 -3.15 10.11 -6.54
C GLN A 12 -4.08 9.00 -7.10
N PRO A 13 -4.97 9.33 -8.07
CA PRO A 13 -5.81 8.36 -8.78
C PRO A 13 -5.01 7.24 -9.45
N LEU A 14 -5.57 6.02 -9.49
CA LEU A 14 -4.91 4.86 -10.10
C LEU A 14 -4.62 5.08 -11.59
N ASP A 15 -5.59 5.64 -12.33
CA ASP A 15 -5.45 5.87 -13.78
C ASP A 15 -4.23 6.74 -14.12
N LEU A 16 -3.89 7.72 -13.26
CA LEU A 16 -2.71 8.56 -13.43
C LEU A 16 -1.41 7.79 -13.15
N LEU A 17 -1.42 6.91 -12.16
CA LEU A 17 -0.28 6.04 -11.86
C LEU A 17 -0.03 5.05 -12.99
N GLU A 18 -1.09 4.43 -13.53
CA GLU A 18 -1.00 3.48 -14.64
C GLU A 18 -0.50 4.14 -15.93
N GLN A 19 -1.00 5.34 -16.25
CA GLN A 19 -0.50 6.12 -17.37
C GLN A 19 0.98 6.50 -17.21
N GLY A 20 1.40 6.86 -16.00
CA GLY A 20 2.80 7.19 -15.69
C GLY A 20 3.72 5.96 -15.73
N ALA A 21 3.28 4.82 -15.19
CA ALA A 21 4.08 3.61 -15.08
C ALA A 21 4.12 2.78 -16.37
N ALA A 22 3.06 2.80 -17.19
CA ALA A 22 2.92 1.95 -18.37
C ALA A 22 2.80 2.71 -19.70
N GLY A 23 2.47 4.02 -19.71
CA GLY A 23 2.03 4.73 -20.91
C GLY A 23 2.95 5.82 -21.44
N ASN A 24 3.56 6.64 -20.58
CA ASN A 24 4.15 7.92 -20.98
C ASN A 24 5.68 8.02 -20.90
N GLY A 25 6.38 6.90 -20.68
CA GLY A 25 7.85 6.90 -20.57
C GLY A 25 8.36 7.74 -19.39
N TRP A 26 9.51 8.38 -19.54
CA TRP A 26 10.20 9.09 -18.46
C TRP A 26 9.44 10.30 -17.91
N ASP A 27 8.74 11.05 -18.76
CA ASP A 27 7.99 12.25 -18.35
C ASP A 27 6.83 11.89 -17.40
N GLY A 28 6.18 10.75 -17.64
CA GLY A 28 5.13 10.23 -16.76
C GLY A 28 5.65 9.83 -15.39
N VAL A 29 6.88 9.31 -15.32
CA VAL A 29 7.53 8.90 -14.07
C VAL A 29 8.01 10.12 -13.26
N GLU A 30 8.49 11.18 -13.91
CA GLU A 30 8.91 12.42 -13.24
C GLU A 30 7.74 13.10 -12.51
N GLU A 31 6.55 13.11 -13.12
CA GLU A 31 5.33 13.63 -12.51
C GLU A 31 4.94 12.87 -11.23
N LEU A 32 5.20 11.55 -11.20
CA LEU A 32 4.96 10.70 -10.03
C LEU A 32 5.92 10.97 -8.86
N PHE A 33 7.11 11.51 -9.14
CA PHE A 33 8.10 11.84 -8.11
C PHE A 33 7.89 13.19 -7.44
N LYS A 34 6.91 13.99 -7.90
CA LYS A 34 6.62 15.28 -7.28
C LYS A 34 6.23 15.09 -5.80
N PRO A 35 6.90 15.77 -4.85
CA PRO A 35 6.63 15.59 -3.43
C PRO A 35 5.19 15.93 -3.08
N PHE A 36 4.46 14.97 -2.52
CA PHE A 36 3.18 15.22 -1.89
C PHE A 36 3.35 15.14 -0.37
N LEU A 37 3.20 16.27 0.31
CA LEU A 37 3.32 16.34 1.77
C LEU A 37 2.05 15.75 2.38
N GLN A 38 2.09 14.45 2.68
CA GLN A 38 0.99 13.76 3.32
C GLN A 38 1.16 13.82 4.84
N THR A 39 0.19 14.42 5.54
CA THR A 39 0.22 14.64 7.00
C THR A 39 -0.57 13.59 7.79
N SER A 40 -1.26 12.68 7.12
CA SER A 40 -2.07 11.62 7.74
C SER A 40 -1.46 10.23 7.56
N GLU A 41 -1.75 9.35 8.52
CA GLU A 41 -1.42 7.93 8.45
C GLU A 41 -2.02 7.30 7.17
N LEU A 42 -1.22 6.48 6.48
CA LEU A 42 -1.56 5.86 5.19
C LEU A 42 -2.56 4.69 5.33
N GLN A 43 -3.57 4.85 6.17
CA GLN A 43 -4.58 3.84 6.43
C GLN A 43 -5.67 3.88 5.35
N PRO A 44 -6.01 2.76 4.68
CA PRO A 44 -7.14 2.72 3.78
C PRO A 44 -8.46 2.82 4.57
N LYS A 45 -9.53 3.19 3.87
CA LYS A 45 -10.88 3.15 4.44
C LYS A 45 -11.25 1.74 4.91
N ASP A 46 -12.08 1.65 5.94
CA ASP A 46 -12.51 0.38 6.56
C ASP A 46 -13.05 -0.66 5.57
N ASN A 47 -13.82 -0.26 4.56
CA ASN A 47 -14.33 -1.20 3.55
C ASN A 47 -13.21 -1.83 2.73
N LEU A 48 -12.18 -1.07 2.36
CA LEU A 48 -11.02 -1.58 1.66
C LEU A 48 -10.16 -2.45 2.59
N ALA A 49 -9.98 -2.05 3.85
CA ALA A 49 -9.26 -2.85 4.84
C ALA A 49 -9.93 -4.22 5.05
N ARG A 50 -11.26 -4.26 5.23
CA ARG A 50 -12.05 -5.51 5.31
C ARG A 50 -11.91 -6.36 4.06
N PHE A 51 -11.98 -5.72 2.88
CA PHE A 51 -11.80 -6.41 1.60
C PHE A 51 -10.42 -7.06 1.50
N MET A 52 -9.35 -6.31 1.81
CA MET A 52 -7.99 -6.84 1.80
C MET A 52 -7.81 -8.00 2.78
N ALA A 53 -8.37 -7.90 3.98
CA ALA A 53 -8.35 -8.98 4.96
C ALA A 53 -9.11 -10.23 4.47
N ALA A 54 -10.31 -10.05 3.92
CA ALA A 54 -11.09 -11.16 3.35
C ALA A 54 -10.36 -11.81 2.16
N LEU A 55 -9.75 -11.01 1.29
CA LEU A 55 -8.98 -11.48 0.14
C LEU A 55 -7.79 -12.33 0.58
N ARG A 56 -7.08 -11.97 1.65
CA ARG A 56 -5.96 -12.77 2.19
C ARG A 56 -6.35 -14.19 2.59
N HIS A 57 -7.62 -14.42 2.94
CA HIS A 57 -8.14 -15.74 3.29
C HIS A 57 -8.47 -16.62 2.07
N THR A 58 -8.42 -16.05 0.86
CA THR A 58 -8.47 -16.83 -0.39
C THR A 58 -7.08 -17.34 -0.78
N PRO A 59 -6.96 -18.49 -1.45
CA PRO A 59 -5.67 -18.98 -1.96
C PRO A 59 -4.95 -17.95 -2.85
N GLU A 60 -5.66 -17.38 -3.82
CA GLU A 60 -5.11 -16.45 -4.80
C GLU A 60 -4.70 -15.12 -4.15
N GLY A 61 -5.53 -14.62 -3.22
CA GLY A 61 -5.22 -13.41 -2.48
C GLY A 61 -4.02 -13.60 -1.56
N ARG A 62 -3.85 -14.78 -0.96
CA ARG A 62 -2.65 -15.12 -0.21
C ARG A 62 -1.42 -15.11 -1.10
N GLU A 63 -1.45 -15.81 -2.24
CA GLU A 63 -0.34 -15.81 -3.20
C GLU A 63 0.05 -14.41 -3.66
N MET A 64 -0.95 -13.56 -3.94
CA MET A 64 -0.72 -12.16 -4.30
C MET A 64 0.03 -11.41 -3.19
N PHE A 65 -0.43 -11.48 -1.93
CA PHE A 65 0.25 -10.78 -0.84
C PHE A 65 1.64 -11.36 -0.54
N GLU A 66 1.82 -12.67 -0.65
CA GLU A 66 3.13 -13.32 -0.51
C GLU A 66 4.10 -12.78 -1.56
N TRP A 67 3.70 -12.73 -2.84
CA TRP A 67 4.51 -12.16 -3.91
C TRP A 67 4.84 -10.68 -3.68
N MET A 68 3.88 -9.88 -3.17
CA MET A 68 4.14 -8.49 -2.79
C MET A 68 5.20 -8.38 -1.69
N MET A 69 5.20 -9.28 -0.70
CA MET A 69 6.24 -9.32 0.34
C MET A 69 7.59 -9.79 -0.21
N ASP A 70 7.58 -10.71 -1.16
CA ASP A 70 8.77 -11.22 -1.83
C ASP A 70 9.50 -10.13 -2.61
N ILE A 71 8.80 -9.22 -3.29
CA ILE A 71 9.40 -8.09 -4.02
C ILE A 71 9.68 -6.87 -3.14
N SER A 72 9.34 -6.93 -1.85
CA SER A 72 9.50 -5.83 -0.90
C SER A 72 10.32 -6.26 0.32
N ILE A 73 9.72 -6.44 1.50
CA ILE A 73 10.44 -6.62 2.79
C ILE A 73 11.28 -7.90 2.88
N ARG A 74 10.98 -8.94 2.08
CA ARG A 74 11.77 -10.18 2.08
C ARG A 74 13.03 -10.11 1.23
N GLN A 75 13.18 -9.09 0.38
CA GLN A 75 14.42 -8.90 -0.36
C GLN A 75 15.58 -8.61 0.61
N PRO A 76 16.74 -9.26 0.45
CA PRO A 76 17.90 -8.95 1.27
C PRO A 76 18.31 -7.49 1.09
N LEU A 77 18.71 -6.84 2.19
CA LEU A 77 19.25 -5.49 2.13
C LEU A 77 20.60 -5.50 1.41
N ARG A 78 20.61 -5.10 0.14
CA ARG A 78 21.83 -4.89 -0.65
C ARG A 78 21.91 -3.43 -1.06
N VAL A 79 22.64 -2.66 -0.27
CA VAL A 79 22.83 -1.22 -0.48
C VAL A 79 24.33 -0.99 -0.53
N THR A 80 24.85 -0.76 -1.72
CA THR A 80 26.28 -0.53 -1.96
C THR A 80 26.42 0.63 -2.94
N GLY A 81 26.73 1.81 -2.40
CA GLY A 81 27.11 2.98 -3.19
C GLY A 81 28.63 3.08 -3.33
N THR A 82 29.09 3.83 -4.33
CA THR A 82 30.51 4.22 -4.46
C THR A 82 30.90 5.30 -3.45
N SER A 83 29.92 5.96 -2.81
CA SER A 83 30.11 6.91 -1.71
C SER A 83 29.12 6.66 -0.56
N ILE A 84 29.34 7.32 0.58
CA ILE A 84 28.44 7.28 1.74
C ILE A 84 27.08 7.88 1.38
N GLU A 85 27.07 9.00 0.66
CA GLU A 85 25.86 9.70 0.23
C GLU A 85 25.03 8.83 -0.71
N GLN A 86 25.68 8.15 -1.66
CA GLN A 86 25.00 7.24 -2.57
C GLN A 86 24.45 6.01 -1.83
N THR A 87 25.18 5.51 -0.84
CA THR A 87 24.69 4.42 0.02
C THR A 87 23.48 4.88 0.84
N ALA A 88 23.51 6.09 1.39
CA ALA A 88 22.38 6.65 2.14
C ALA A 88 21.13 6.83 1.26
N LEU A 89 21.31 7.30 0.01
CA LEU A 89 20.21 7.45 -0.94
C LEU A 89 19.59 6.09 -1.31
N GLN A 90 20.41 5.09 -1.61
CA GLN A 90 19.94 3.73 -1.90
C GLN A 90 19.25 3.09 -0.67
N ALA A 91 19.75 3.36 0.55
CA ALA A 91 19.11 2.91 1.77
C ALA A 91 17.74 3.56 1.98
N ALA A 92 17.62 4.86 1.73
CA ALA A 92 16.35 5.58 1.81
C ALA A 92 15.32 5.02 0.80
N ALA A 93 15.74 4.73 -0.44
CA ALA A 93 14.88 4.10 -1.43
C ALA A 93 14.39 2.72 -0.96
N ARG A 94 15.27 1.92 -0.35
CA ARG A 94 14.89 0.62 0.23
C ARG A 94 13.88 0.77 1.37
N GLN A 95 14.05 1.76 2.24
CA GLN A 95 13.09 2.05 3.30
C GLN A 95 11.71 2.41 2.74
N GLY A 96 11.65 3.16 1.63
CA GLY A 96 10.39 3.42 0.93
C GLY A 96 9.66 2.14 0.48
N ILE A 97 10.39 1.20 -0.13
CA ILE A 97 9.84 -0.11 -0.54
C ILE A 97 9.31 -0.90 0.67
N ASN A 98 10.05 -0.86 1.79
CA ASN A 98 9.62 -1.55 3.01
C ASN A 98 8.40 -0.89 3.64
N GLY A 99 8.35 0.44 3.68
CA GLY A 99 7.20 1.20 4.20
C GLY A 99 5.91 0.90 3.44
N PHE A 100 5.99 0.66 2.13
CA PHE A 100 4.83 0.19 1.34
C PHE A 100 4.30 -1.16 1.83
N ALA A 101 5.19 -2.12 2.06
CA ALA A 101 4.81 -3.44 2.55
C ALA A 101 4.22 -3.36 3.96
N GLU A 102 4.82 -2.55 4.84
CA GLU A 102 4.31 -2.29 6.19
C GLU A 102 2.90 -1.70 6.15
N ALA A 103 2.64 -0.73 5.25
CA ALA A 103 1.32 -0.15 5.08
C ALA A 103 0.26 -1.20 4.67
N ILE A 104 0.62 -2.13 3.76
CA ILE A 104 -0.28 -3.23 3.35
C ILE A 104 -0.57 -4.16 4.53
N LEU A 105 0.46 -4.57 5.26
CA LEU A 105 0.29 -5.47 6.40
C LEU A 105 -0.55 -4.84 7.51
N ASN A 106 -0.35 -3.55 7.78
CA ASN A 106 -1.16 -2.78 8.74
C ASN A 106 -2.62 -2.66 8.29
N ALA A 107 -2.86 -2.42 6.99
CA ALA A 107 -4.20 -2.40 6.42
C ALA A 107 -4.93 -3.74 6.57
N ILE A 108 -4.26 -4.85 6.27
CA ILE A 108 -4.79 -6.21 6.46
C ILE A 108 -5.09 -6.45 7.94
N ALA A 109 -4.15 -6.13 8.84
CA ALA A 109 -4.34 -6.34 10.28
C ALA A 109 -5.51 -5.53 10.84
N HIS A 110 -5.71 -4.30 10.37
CA HIS A 110 -6.90 -3.50 10.68
C HIS A 110 -8.18 -4.16 10.16
N GLY A 111 -8.16 -4.64 8.92
CA GLY A 111 -9.28 -5.37 8.33
C GLY A 111 -9.67 -6.62 9.11
N GLU A 112 -8.71 -7.40 9.60
CA GLU A 112 -8.95 -8.58 10.44
C GLU A 112 -9.68 -8.20 11.74
N LYS A 113 -9.27 -7.11 12.40
CA LYS A 113 -9.97 -6.59 13.59
C LYS A 113 -11.42 -6.23 13.28
N LEU A 114 -11.66 -5.57 12.14
CA LEU A 114 -13.00 -5.18 11.71
C LEU A 114 -13.88 -6.40 11.38
N LEU A 115 -13.33 -7.46 10.78
CA LEU A 115 -14.06 -8.70 10.50
C LEU A 115 -14.41 -9.46 11.79
N MET A 116 -13.52 -9.46 12.78
CA MET A 116 -13.79 -10.06 14.09
C MET A 116 -14.92 -9.33 14.84
N GLN A 117 -14.92 -8.00 14.81
CA GLN A 117 -15.99 -7.18 15.41
C GLN A 117 -17.36 -7.36 14.74
N ALA A 118 -17.38 -7.75 13.46
CA ALA A 118 -18.61 -7.98 12.70
C ALA A 118 -19.24 -9.36 12.94
N LYS A 119 -18.55 -10.32 13.57
CA LYS A 119 -19.16 -11.60 13.95
C LYS A 119 -20.13 -11.36 15.12
N PRO A 120 -21.44 -11.59 14.95
CA PRO A 120 -22.40 -11.35 16.02
C PRO A 120 -22.13 -12.31 17.18
N GLN A 121 -22.11 -11.76 18.39
CA GLN A 121 -22.12 -12.50 19.65
C GLN A 121 -23.52 -13.09 19.93
N ASN A 122 -24.11 -13.75 18.92
CA ASN A 122 -25.42 -14.39 19.01
C ASN A 122 -25.27 -15.92 19.04
N GLY A 123 -24.28 -16.41 19.80
CA GLY A 123 -24.13 -17.82 20.17
C GLY A 123 -24.64 -18.09 21.59
N ALA A 124 -25.72 -17.42 22.01
CA ALA A 124 -26.43 -17.72 23.24
C ALA A 124 -27.82 -18.24 22.90
N GLY A 125 -27.95 -19.57 22.84
CA GLY A 125 -29.24 -20.27 22.77
C GLY A 125 -29.37 -21.22 21.59
N GLU A 126 -28.83 -22.43 21.73
CA GLU A 126 -29.58 -23.70 21.61
C GLU A 126 -29.00 -24.70 22.63
#